data_AF-A0A2E8VW48-F1
#
_entry.id   AF-A0A2E8VW48-F1
#
_cell.length_a   1.000
_cell.length_b   1.000
_cell.length_c   1.000
_cell.angle_alpha   90.00
_cell.angle_beta   90.00
_cell.angle_gamma   90.00
#
_symmetry.space_group_name_H-M   'P 1'
#
loop_
_entity.id
_entity.type
_entity.pdbx_description
1 polymer ?
#
loop_
_entity_poly.entity_id
_entity_poly.type
_entity_poly.pdbx_seq_one_letter_code
_entity_poly.pdbx_strand_id
1 'polypeptide(L)'
;MFLENLSAEQQEALLCLAHDVVVSDGDLRPGETQIMEDLRREMRIRDDFEPRYMAVGEARTLFSSRRARLAALLSLIRVAYADRSYEIEEQCFLQDLRHAFDISDQDFDTCETWVKRFISLEQEAETLFG
;
A
#
# COMPACT_ATOMS: atom_id res chain seq x y z
N MET A 1 -4.14 4.36 -7.39
CA MET A 1 -5.23 3.62 -8.07
C MET A 1 -6.58 3.60 -7.32
N PHE A 2 -6.70 3.85 -6.01
CA PHE A 2 -8.02 4.07 -5.38
C PHE A 2 -8.00 5.21 -4.36
N LEU A 3 -7.01 6.08 -4.49
CA LEU A 3 -6.65 7.08 -3.50
C LEU A 3 -7.71 8.19 -3.38
N GLU A 4 -8.53 8.38 -4.42
CA GLU A 4 -9.73 9.22 -4.39
C GLU A 4 -10.81 8.74 -3.41
N ASN A 5 -10.75 7.48 -2.97
CA ASN A 5 -11.66 6.95 -1.95
C ASN A 5 -11.23 7.32 -0.52
N LEU A 6 -10.07 7.96 -0.37
CA LEU A 6 -9.48 8.33 0.91
C LEU A 6 -9.61 9.85 1.14
N SER A 7 -9.82 10.26 2.39
CA SER A 7 -9.65 11.66 2.78
C SER A 7 -8.18 12.07 2.72
N ALA A 8 -7.89 13.38 2.75
CA ALA A 8 -6.51 13.87 2.78
C ALA A 8 -5.72 13.29 3.98
N GLU A 9 -6.35 13.21 5.16
CA GLU A 9 -5.75 12.59 6.34
C GLU A 9 -5.48 11.08 6.13
N GLN A 10 -6.40 10.36 5.48
CA GLN A 10 -6.20 8.95 5.15
C GLN A 10 -5.12 8.73 4.08
N GLN A 11 -4.93 9.70 3.18
CA GLN A 11 -3.86 9.66 2.17
C GLN A 11 -2.49 9.85 2.81
N GLU A 12 -2.35 10.83 3.71
CA GLU A 12 -1.13 11.00 4.52
C GLU A 12 -0.85 9.76 5.37
N ALA A 13 -1.88 9.21 6.01
CA ALA A 13 -1.78 7.96 6.78
C ALA A 13 -1.37 6.76 5.91
N LEU A 14 -1.91 6.66 4.69
CA LEU A 14 -1.53 5.62 3.75
C LEU A 14 -0.05 5.74 3.37
N LEU A 15 0.46 6.95 3.19
CA LEU A 15 1.88 7.16 2.88
C LEU A 15 2.77 6.72 4.06
N CYS A 16 2.35 6.96 5.30
CA CYS A 16 3.02 6.43 6.49
C CYS A 16 3.01 4.89 6.52
N LEU A 17 1.86 4.27 6.26
CA LEU A 17 1.78 2.80 6.21
C LEU A 17 2.59 2.20 5.06
N ALA A 18 2.65 2.88 3.91
CA ALA A 18 3.44 2.45 2.77
C ALA A 18 4.94 2.54 3.09
N HIS A 19 5.35 3.60 3.78
CA HIS A 19 6.69 3.72 4.36
C HIS A 19 6.99 2.54 5.31
N ASP A 20 6.06 2.20 6.20
CA ASP A 20 6.24 1.09 7.15
C ASP A 20 6.36 -0.28 6.46
N VAL A 21 5.71 -0.47 5.31
CA VAL A 21 5.89 -1.67 4.46
C VAL A 21 7.31 -1.71 3.90
N VAL A 22 7.76 -0.66 3.20
CA VAL A 22 9.06 -0.66 2.49
C VAL A 22 10.28 -0.63 3.40
N VAL A 23 10.13 -0.20 4.66
CA VAL A 23 11.25 -0.25 5.63
C VAL A 23 11.19 -1.47 6.55
N SER A 24 10.24 -2.39 6.34
CA SER A 24 10.02 -3.54 7.23
C SER A 24 11.16 -4.57 7.19
N ASP A 25 11.83 -4.72 6.05
CA ASP A 25 13.01 -5.59 5.86
C ASP A 25 14.35 -4.88 6.14
N GLY A 26 14.31 -3.56 6.32
CA GLY A 26 15.46 -2.70 6.62
C GLY A 26 16.23 -2.18 5.40
N ASP A 27 15.86 -2.54 4.17
CA ASP A 27 16.58 -2.18 2.96
C ASP A 27 15.64 -1.60 1.89
N LEU A 28 15.58 -0.27 1.80
CA LEU A 28 14.83 0.45 0.77
C LEU A 28 15.44 0.23 -0.63
N ARG A 29 14.68 -0.41 -1.51
CA ARG A 29 15.07 -0.73 -2.89
C ARG A 29 14.64 0.38 -3.87
N PRO A 30 15.22 0.44 -5.08
CA PRO A 30 14.89 1.48 -6.06
C PRO A 30 13.42 1.46 -6.53
N GLY A 31 12.80 0.29 -6.71
CA GLY A 31 11.40 0.20 -7.13
C GLY A 31 10.42 0.65 -6.04
N GLU A 32 10.73 0.32 -4.78
CA GLU A 32 10.03 0.84 -3.59
C GLU A 32 10.11 2.36 -3.50
N THR A 33 11.27 2.94 -3.77
CA THR A 33 11.42 4.41 -3.80
C THR A 33 10.53 5.02 -4.89
N GLN A 34 10.53 4.44 -6.09
CA GLN A 34 9.69 4.92 -7.19
C GLN A 34 8.20 4.82 -6.87
N ILE A 35 7.74 3.70 -6.30
CA ILE A 35 6.32 3.53 -5.99
C ILE A 35 5.86 4.47 -4.88
N MET A 36 6.74 4.78 -3.92
CA MET A 36 6.48 5.78 -2.87
C MET A 36 6.34 7.19 -3.44
N GLU A 37 7.21 7.57 -4.39
CA GLU A 37 7.08 8.84 -5.10
C GLU A 37 5.79 8.92 -5.91
N ASP A 38 5.44 7.85 -6.62
CA ASP A 38 4.21 7.79 -7.42
C ASP A 38 2.96 7.94 -6.54
N LEU A 39 2.94 7.25 -5.38
CA LEU A 39 1.89 7.38 -4.38
C LEU A 39 1.78 8.83 -3.87
N ARG A 40 2.90 9.46 -3.52
CA ARG A 40 2.91 10.87 -3.06
C ARG A 40 2.32 11.79 -4.13
N ARG A 41 2.76 11.64 -5.39
CA ARG A 41 2.29 12.44 -6.53
C ARG A 41 0.81 12.23 -6.81
N GLU A 42 0.34 10.98 -6.80
CA GLU A 42 -1.08 10.66 -7.03
C GLU A 42 -1.98 11.27 -5.94
N MET A 43 -1.53 11.24 -4.68
CA MET A 43 -2.27 11.82 -3.55
C MET A 43 -2.10 13.34 -3.41
N ARG A 44 -1.20 13.96 -4.20
CA ARG A 44 -0.86 15.40 -4.10
C ARG A 44 -0.42 15.79 -2.69
N ILE A 45 0.27 14.88 -2.00
CA ILE A 45 0.86 15.16 -0.69
C ILE A 45 2.03 16.12 -0.89
N ARG A 46 2.13 17.11 -0.01
CA ARG A 46 3.17 18.15 -0.09
C ARG A 46 4.56 17.53 0.08
N ASP A 47 5.55 18.07 -0.62
CA ASP A 47 6.93 17.57 -0.55
C ASP A 47 7.57 17.70 0.84
N ASP A 48 7.06 18.60 1.69
CA ASP A 48 7.53 18.79 3.07
C ASP A 48 6.92 17.81 4.08
N PHE A 49 5.99 16.96 3.66
CA PHE A 49 5.45 15.90 4.52
C PHE A 49 6.43 14.73 4.57
N GLU A 50 6.92 14.40 5.76
CA GLU A 50 7.79 13.24 5.98
C GLU A 50 6.96 12.09 6.57
N PRO A 51 6.95 10.90 5.94
CA PRO A 51 6.30 9.72 6.50
C PRO A 51 6.90 9.38 7.86
N ARG A 52 6.06 8.90 8.76
CA ARG A 52 6.46 8.43 10.09
C ARG A 52 5.92 7.04 10.32
N TYR A 53 6.51 6.34 11.28
CA TYR A 53 5.94 5.09 11.76
C TYR A 53 4.50 5.29 12.27
N MET A 54 3.59 4.44 11.80
CA MET A 54 2.19 4.44 12.17
C MET A 54 1.84 3.12 12.84
N ALA A 55 1.35 3.22 14.09
CA ALA A 55 0.86 2.04 14.78
C ALA A 55 -0.41 1.49 14.10
N VAL A 56 -0.52 0.17 13.98
CA VAL A 56 -1.69 -0.51 13.41
C VAL A 56 -3.02 -0.10 14.09
N GLY A 57 -2.98 0.18 15.40
CA GLY A 57 -4.15 0.68 16.13
C GLY A 57 -4.61 2.08 15.67
N GLU A 58 -3.66 2.96 15.32
CA GLU A 58 -3.95 4.28 14.75
C GLU A 58 -4.62 4.12 13.37
N ALA A 59 -4.06 3.26 12.52
CA ALA A 59 -4.62 2.97 11.20
C ALA A 59 -6.09 2.50 11.29
N ARG A 60 -6.42 1.60 12.22
CA ARG A 60 -7.81 1.14 12.41
C ARG A 60 -8.79 2.30 12.67
N THR A 61 -8.37 3.32 13.40
CA THR A 61 -9.21 4.47 13.72
C THR A 61 -9.38 5.42 12.54
N LEU A 62 -8.32 5.67 11.78
CA LEU A 62 -8.33 6.56 10.61
C LEU A 62 -9.09 5.95 9.43
N PHE A 63 -8.88 4.66 9.15
CA PHE A 63 -9.58 3.92 8.11
C PHE A 63 -10.91 3.36 8.65
N SER A 64 -11.85 4.25 8.90
CA SER A 64 -13.11 3.95 9.61
C SER A 64 -14.14 3.15 8.79
N SER A 65 -14.05 3.16 7.46
CA SER A 65 -14.97 2.45 6.57
C SER A 65 -14.32 1.27 5.87
N ARG A 66 -15.11 0.22 5.58
CA ARG A 66 -14.63 -0.94 4.79
C ARG A 66 -14.02 -0.52 3.45
N ARG A 67 -14.63 0.46 2.77
CA ARG A 67 -14.12 0.98 1.50
C ARG A 67 -12.72 1.60 1.66
N ALA A 68 -12.50 2.41 2.69
CA ALA A 68 -11.20 3.02 2.96
C ALA A 68 -10.14 1.96 3.34
N ARG A 69 -10.51 0.97 4.15
CA ARG A 69 -9.64 -0.16 4.52
C ARG A 69 -9.20 -0.98 3.31
N LEU A 70 -10.14 -1.33 2.43
CA LEU A 70 -9.81 -2.06 1.20
C LEU A 70 -8.97 -1.23 0.24
N ALA A 71 -9.25 0.07 0.09
CA ALA A 71 -8.43 0.96 -0.72
C ALA A 71 -6.98 1.03 -0.18
N ALA A 72 -6.81 1.13 1.14
CA ALA A 72 -5.50 1.09 1.77
C ALA A 72 -4.78 -0.24 1.54
N LEU A 73 -5.44 -1.38 1.81
CA LEU A 73 -4.84 -2.71 1.61
C LEU A 73 -4.42 -2.94 0.16
N LEU A 74 -5.28 -2.62 -0.82
CA LEU A 74 -4.94 -2.76 -2.24
C LEU A 74 -3.71 -1.94 -2.62
N SER A 75 -3.63 -0.69 -2.13
CA SER A 75 -2.45 0.15 -2.37
C SER A 75 -1.19 -0.40 -1.70
N LEU A 76 -1.28 -0.84 -0.44
CA LEU A 76 -0.13 -1.36 0.31
C LEU A 76 0.37 -2.70 -0.22
N ILE A 77 -0.54 -3.59 -0.63
CA ILE A 77 -0.17 -4.82 -1.34
C ILE A 77 0.60 -4.45 -2.61
N ARG A 78 0.15 -3.46 -3.40
CA ARG A 78 0.88 -3.03 -4.60
C ARG A 78 2.30 -2.56 -4.27
N VAL A 79 2.47 -1.82 -3.17
CA VAL A 79 3.79 -1.39 -2.67
C VAL A 79 4.68 -2.59 -2.36
N ALA A 80 4.16 -3.59 -1.63
CA ALA A 80 4.91 -4.81 -1.30
C ALA A 80 5.28 -5.67 -2.52
N TYR A 81 4.65 -5.46 -3.69
CA TYR A 81 5.01 -6.15 -4.93
C TYR A 81 5.91 -5.30 -5.86
N ALA A 82 6.34 -4.10 -5.45
CA ALA A 82 7.08 -3.15 -6.30
C ALA A 82 8.37 -3.77 -6.87
N ASP A 83 9.15 -4.44 -6.02
CA ASP A 83 10.46 -5.02 -6.41
C ASP A 83 10.42 -6.54 -6.62
N ARG A 84 9.22 -7.10 -6.87
CA ARG A 84 8.96 -8.52 -7.20
C ARG A 84 9.30 -9.54 -6.10
N SER A 85 9.79 -9.12 -4.94
CA SER A 85 9.94 -9.95 -3.75
C SER A 85 8.97 -9.46 -2.69
N TYR A 86 7.90 -10.22 -2.48
CA TYR A 86 7.00 -9.99 -1.36
C TYR A 86 7.58 -10.70 -0.14
N GLU A 87 8.38 -9.99 0.63
CA GLU A 87 9.19 -10.55 1.72
C GLU A 87 8.33 -10.92 2.94
N ILE A 88 8.87 -11.74 3.85
CA ILE A 88 8.11 -12.26 4.99
C ILE A 88 7.72 -11.13 5.96
N GLU A 89 8.59 -10.14 6.12
CA GLU A 89 8.40 -8.97 6.99
C GLU A 89 7.20 -8.13 6.51
N GLU A 90 7.12 -7.87 5.20
CA GLU A 90 6.00 -7.15 4.58
C GLU A 90 4.70 -7.95 4.70
N GLN A 91 4.75 -9.26 4.48
CA GLN A 91 3.62 -10.17 4.67
C GLN A 91 3.08 -10.09 6.10
N CYS A 92 3.97 -10.14 7.10
CA CYS A 92 3.58 -10.08 8.50
C CYS A 92 2.90 -8.74 8.82
N PHE A 93 3.47 -7.62 8.36
CA PHE A 93 2.88 -6.30 8.55
C PHE A 93 1.49 -6.17 7.92
N LEU A 94 1.31 -6.65 6.68
CA LEU A 94 0.01 -6.62 6.01
C LEU A 94 -1.02 -7.53 6.69
N GLN A 95 -0.59 -8.67 7.26
CA GLN A 95 -1.46 -9.54 8.06
C GLN A 95 -1.91 -8.87 9.36
N ASP A 96 -1.01 -8.19 10.08
CA ASP A 96 -1.36 -7.43 11.27
C ASP A 96 -2.36 -6.30 10.96
N LEU A 97 -2.13 -5.58 9.85
CA LEU A 97 -3.03 -4.53 9.41
C LEU A 97 -4.40 -5.08 9.00
N ARG A 98 -4.43 -6.20 8.27
CA ARG A 98 -5.67 -6.91 7.90
C ARG A 98 -6.47 -7.30 9.13
N HIS A 99 -5.83 -7.86 10.16
CA HIS A 99 -6.48 -8.20 11.42
C HIS A 99 -7.09 -6.95 12.09
N ALA A 100 -6.37 -5.83 12.13
CA ALA A 100 -6.87 -4.59 12.70
C ALA A 100 -8.01 -3.97 11.88
N PHE A 101 -8.01 -4.19 10.57
CA PHE A 101 -9.07 -3.77 9.65
C PHE A 101 -10.29 -4.69 9.66
N ASP A 102 -10.25 -5.81 10.38
CA ASP A 102 -11.34 -6.80 10.44
C ASP A 102 -11.72 -7.29 9.04
N ILE A 103 -10.69 -7.58 8.23
CA ILE A 103 -10.82 -8.13 6.88
C ILE A 103 -10.54 -9.63 6.93
N SER A 104 -11.45 -10.42 6.36
CA SER A 104 -11.32 -11.88 6.34
C SER A 104 -10.11 -12.32 5.50
N ASP A 105 -9.57 -13.51 5.77
CA ASP A 105 -8.49 -14.09 4.97
C ASP A 105 -8.91 -14.19 3.49
N GLN A 106 -10.15 -14.63 3.23
CA GLN A 106 -10.71 -14.74 1.88
C GLN A 106 -10.76 -13.39 1.14
N ASP A 107 -11.16 -12.32 1.83
CA ASP A 107 -11.18 -10.98 1.24
C ASP A 107 -9.75 -10.49 0.94
N PHE A 108 -8.81 -10.77 1.83
CA PHE A 108 -7.40 -10.41 1.66
C PHE A 108 -6.76 -11.16 0.48
N ASP A 109 -6.96 -12.48 0.38
CA ASP A 109 -6.50 -13.30 -0.75
C ASP A 109 -7.09 -12.79 -2.08
N THR A 110 -8.34 -12.32 -2.05
CA THR A 110 -8.99 -11.69 -3.21
C THR A 110 -8.30 -10.38 -3.59
N CYS A 111 -7.96 -9.53 -2.61
CA CYS A 111 -7.18 -8.32 -2.82
C CYS A 111 -5.80 -8.63 -3.43
N GLU A 112 -5.06 -9.58 -2.86
CA GLU A 112 -3.74 -9.97 -3.37
C GLU A 112 -3.81 -10.50 -4.80
N THR A 113 -4.75 -11.41 -5.07
CA THR A 113 -4.96 -11.96 -6.41
C THR A 113 -5.29 -10.87 -7.41
N TRP A 114 -6.13 -9.91 -7.03
CA TRP A 114 -6.49 -8.80 -7.88
C TRP A 114 -5.30 -7.89 -8.17
N VAL A 115 -4.49 -7.54 -7.16
CA VAL A 115 -3.30 -6.69 -7.33
C VAL A 115 -2.26 -7.37 -8.22
N LYS A 116 -2.01 -8.67 -8.05
CA LYS A 116 -1.11 -9.44 -8.93
C LYS A 116 -1.53 -9.38 -10.39
N ARG A 117 -2.84 -9.53 -10.65
CA ARG A 117 -3.39 -9.40 -12.01
C ARG A 117 -3.25 -7.98 -12.54
N PHE A 118 -3.48 -6.98 -11.71
CA PHE A 118 -3.30 -5.58 -12.09
C PHE A 118 -1.85 -5.28 -12.50
N ILE A 119 -0.86 -5.69 -11.69
CA ILE A 119 0.56 -5.54 -12.01
C ILE A 119 0.93 -6.24 -13.32
N SER A 120 0.41 -7.45 -13.53
CA SER A 120 0.61 -8.17 -14.80
C SER A 120 0.07 -7.41 -16.01
N LEU A 121 -1.06 -6.71 -15.87
CA LEU A 121 -1.64 -5.89 -16.93
C LEU A 121 -0.84 -4.60 -17.15
N GLU A 122 -0.31 -3.97 -16.09
CA GLU A 122 0.61 -2.83 -16.20
C GLU A 122 1.86 -3.22 -16.98
N GLN A 123 2.48 -4.36 -16.66
CA GLN A 123 3.67 -4.87 -17.36
C GLN A 123 3.40 -5.20 -18.84
N GLU A 124 2.22 -5.76 -19.13
CA GLU A 124 1.79 -5.99 -20.52
C GLU A 124 1.66 -4.65 -21.28
N ALA A 125 1.08 -3.63 -20.65
CA ALA A 125 0.97 -2.31 -21.24
C ALA A 125 2.33 -1.63 -21.46
N GLU A 126 3.26 -1.73 -20.51
CA GLU A 126 4.64 -1.25 -20.66
C GLU A 126 5.34 -1.89 -21.87
N THR A 127 5.18 -3.21 -22.03
CA THR A 127 5.70 -3.95 -23.20
C THR A 127 5.09 -3.46 -24.52
N LEU A 128 3.82 -3.05 -24.51
CA LEU A 128 3.15 -2.47 -25.68
C LEU A 128 3.63 -1.05 -26.00
N PHE A 129 4.02 -0.27 -24.98
CA PHE A 129 4.53 1.08 -25.16
C PHE A 129 5.98 1.11 -25.67
N GLY A 130 6.78 0.08 -25.37
CA GLY A 130 8.14 -0.11 -25.87
C GLY A 130 9.20 0.07 -24.78
#